data_AF-A0A916HJQ7-F1
#
_entry.id   AF-A0A916HJQ7-F1
#
_cell.length_a   1.000
_cell.length_b   1.000
_cell.length_c   1.000
_cell.angle_alpha   90.00
_cell.angle_beta   90.00
_cell.angle_gamma   90.00
#
_symmetry.space_group_name_H-M   'P 1'
#
loop_
_entity.id
_entity.type
_entity.pdbx_description
1 polymer ?
#
loop_
_entity_poly.entity_id
_entity_poly.type
_entity_poly.pdbx_seq_one_letter_code
_entity_poly.pdbx_strand_id
1 'polypeptide(L)'
;MTDNSTLTCPECQQGQLLETGDGTLVCLNCGERFLTPQRVCPYCDAENELDAKSCVRCGRALRRVCPRCQTVNPIKAAVCVSCSLAFDTIGHIAAREELRHTDRFSRMAGEISGVKAAEQSQSQQRMDQMWAVEQRRRAALAQQRQVQHQQELRLMYAALVLLALAVATVVVIALLSARG
;
A
#
# COMPACT_ATOMS: atom_id res chain seq x y z
N MET A 1 16.40 15.42 24.08
CA MET A 1 15.40 16.27 24.77
C MET A 1 14.84 15.42 25.90
N THR A 2 15.36 15.60 27.11
CA THR A 2 14.90 14.89 28.31
C THR A 2 13.63 15.57 28.78
N ASP A 3 12.50 14.91 28.55
CA ASP A 3 11.17 15.36 28.97
C ASP A 3 11.12 15.29 30.50
N ASN A 4 11.53 16.37 31.16
CA ASN A 4 11.56 16.50 32.61
C ASN A 4 10.13 16.78 33.10
N SER A 5 9.27 15.77 32.94
CA SER A 5 7.93 15.79 33.50
C SER A 5 8.07 15.66 35.02
N THR A 6 8.02 16.80 35.71
CA THR A 6 7.89 16.86 37.17
C THR A 6 6.56 16.22 37.56
N LEU A 7 6.55 14.89 37.69
CA LEU A 7 5.36 14.13 38.06
C LEU A 7 5.10 14.37 39.55
N THR A 8 4.10 15.19 39.84
CA THR A 8 3.60 15.43 41.19
C THR A 8 2.83 14.20 41.67
N CYS A 9 3.09 13.76 42.91
CA CYS A 9 2.36 12.63 43.50
C CYS A 9 0.85 12.92 43.56
N PRO A 10 -0.02 12.08 42.97
CA PRO A 10 -1.46 12.30 42.98
C PRO A 10 -2.09 12.14 44.37
N GLU A 11 -1.45 11.37 45.26
CA GLU A 11 -1.98 11.06 46.60
C GLU A 11 -1.76 12.20 47.61
N CYS A 12 -0.53 12.73 47.69
CA CYS A 12 -0.18 13.78 48.65
C CYS A 12 -0.02 15.17 48.02
N GLN A 13 -0.06 15.27 46.68
CA GLN A 13 0.05 16.50 45.89
C GLN A 13 1.30 17.36 46.15
N GLN A 14 2.24 16.88 46.97
CA GLN A 14 3.35 17.66 47.54
C GLN A 14 4.69 16.91 47.49
N GLY A 15 4.82 15.90 46.62
CA GLY A 15 6.04 15.09 46.50
C GLY A 15 6.47 14.89 45.06
N GLN A 16 7.79 14.94 44.83
CA GLN A 16 8.40 14.47 43.59
C GLN A 16 8.38 12.94 43.57
N LEU A 17 8.07 12.39 42.40
CA LEU A 17 8.10 10.95 42.15
C LEU A 17 9.50 10.53 41.68
N LEU A 18 10.11 9.58 42.37
CA LEU A 18 11.39 8.99 42.02
C LEU A 18 11.17 7.65 41.30
N GLU A 19 11.73 7.48 40.11
CA GLU A 19 11.70 6.20 39.41
C GLU A 19 12.65 5.20 40.07
N THR A 20 12.09 4.04 40.40
CA THR A 20 12.80 2.89 40.95
C THR A 20 13.09 1.91 39.81
N GLY A 21 14.27 1.27 39.84
CA GLY A 21 14.72 0.36 38.78
C GLY A 21 13.85 -0.89 38.55
N ASP A 22 12.81 -1.10 39.36
CA ASP A 22 11.79 -2.15 39.21
C ASP A 22 10.58 -1.72 38.34
N GLY A 23 10.62 -0.51 37.76
CA GLY A 23 9.54 0.04 36.93
C GLY A 23 8.38 0.60 37.76
N THR A 24 8.68 1.10 38.95
CA THR A 24 7.75 1.82 39.82
C THR A 24 8.25 3.23 40.14
N LEU A 25 7.34 4.12 40.51
CA LEU A 25 7.62 5.46 40.98
C LEU A 25 7.29 5.53 42.47
N VAL A 26 8.21 6.02 43.30
CA VAL A 26 8.00 6.20 44.75
C VAL A 26 7.88 7.69 45.05
N CYS A 27 6.86 8.07 45.82
CA CYS A 27 6.76 9.44 46.33
C CYS A 27 7.72 9.64 47.52
N LEU A 28 8.58 10.65 47.44
CA LEU A 28 9.53 10.96 48.52
C LEU A 28 8.88 11.55 49.78
N ASN A 29 7.63 12.03 49.71
CA ASN A 29 6.93 12.65 50.83
C ASN A 29 6.03 11.66 51.59
N CYS A 30 5.18 10.89 50.87
CA CYS A 30 4.25 9.94 51.50
C CYS A 30 4.66 8.46 51.37
N GLY A 31 5.70 8.14 50.59
CA GLY A 31 6.15 6.76 50.39
C GLY A 31 5.32 5.92 49.42
N GLU A 32 4.24 6.48 48.85
CA GLU A 32 3.33 5.74 47.97
C GLU A 32 4.01 5.29 46.67
N ARG A 33 3.63 4.09 46.19
CA ARG A 33 4.22 3.45 45.01
C ARG A 33 3.24 3.44 43.83
N PHE A 34 3.67 4.00 42.70
CA PHE A 34 2.93 4.00 41.44
C PHE A 34 3.62 3.15 40.40
N LEU A 35 2.87 2.64 39.43
CA LEU A 35 3.45 1.93 38.28
C LEU A 35 4.02 2.93 37.29
N THR A 36 5.25 2.70 36.82
CA THR A 36 5.78 3.50 35.71
C THR A 36 4.95 3.22 34.45
N PRO A 37 4.41 4.26 33.80
CA PRO A 37 3.63 4.10 32.60
C PRO A 37 4.48 3.51 31.45
N GLN A 38 3.97 2.45 30.83
CA GLN A 38 4.65 1.77 29.72
C GLN A 38 4.29 2.44 28.39
N ARG A 39 4.99 3.54 28.08
CA ARG A 39 4.80 4.26 26.81
C ARG A 39 5.14 3.39 25.59
N VAL A 40 6.23 2.63 25.66
CA VAL A 40 6.70 1.80 24.54
C VAL A 40 6.35 0.34 24.77
N CYS A 41 5.56 -0.23 23.86
CA CYS A 41 5.15 -1.63 23.91
C CYS A 41 6.37 -2.57 23.84
N PRO A 42 6.57 -3.48 24.80
CA PRO A 42 7.70 -4.41 24.78
C PRO A 42 7.61 -5.48 23.70
N TYR A 43 6.51 -5.56 22.95
CA TYR A 43 6.29 -6.61 21.96
C TYR A 43 6.50 -6.15 20.52
N CYS A 44 5.99 -4.96 20.17
CA CYS A 44 6.06 -4.43 18.80
C CYS A 44 6.67 -3.02 18.72
N ASP A 45 7.23 -2.53 19.84
CA ASP A 45 7.91 -1.24 19.96
C ASP A 45 7.03 -0.01 19.58
N ALA A 46 5.69 -0.18 19.51
CA ALA A 46 4.75 0.92 19.29
C ALA A 46 4.66 1.83 20.52
N GLU A 47 4.56 3.13 20.28
CA GLU A 47 4.28 4.15 21.30
C GLU A 47 2.79 4.18 21.66
N ASN A 48 2.49 4.35 22.93
CA ASN A 48 1.15 4.32 23.51
C ASN A 48 1.03 5.45 24.53
N GLU A 49 -0.22 5.81 24.81
CA GLU A 49 -0.56 6.74 25.88
C GLU A 49 -0.13 6.20 27.25
N LEU A 50 0.09 7.11 28.20
CA LEU A 50 0.63 6.80 29.54
C LEU A 50 -0.25 5.82 30.34
N ASP A 51 -1.56 5.91 30.15
CA ASP A 51 -2.59 5.12 30.82
C ASP A 51 -3.08 3.93 29.99
N ALA A 52 -2.49 3.71 28.80
CA ALA A 52 -2.86 2.61 27.92
C ALA A 52 -2.73 1.26 28.64
N LYS A 53 -3.84 0.51 28.69
CA LYS A 53 -3.90 -0.84 29.27
C LYS A 53 -3.40 -1.90 28.29
N SER A 54 -3.58 -1.65 27.01
CA SER A 54 -3.18 -2.50 25.90
C SER A 54 -2.48 -1.68 24.83
N CYS A 55 -1.64 -2.34 24.02
CA CYS A 55 -0.94 -1.70 22.94
C CYS A 55 -1.91 -1.32 21.81
N VAL A 56 -1.84 -0.08 21.33
CA VAL A 56 -2.65 0.42 20.21
C VAL A 56 -2.39 -0.34 18.91
N ARG A 57 -1.18 -0.89 18.72
CA ARG A 57 -0.78 -1.59 17.49
C ARG A 57 -1.03 -3.09 17.56
N CYS A 58 -0.57 -3.75 18.63
CA CYS A 58 -0.64 -5.22 18.71
C CYS A 58 -1.68 -5.77 19.69
N GLY A 59 -2.42 -4.91 20.41
CA GLY A 59 -3.48 -5.31 21.33
C GLY A 59 -3.02 -6.00 22.63
N ARG A 60 -1.74 -6.38 22.77
CA ARG A 60 -1.23 -7.01 24.00
C ARG A 60 -1.26 -6.06 25.20
N ALA A 61 -1.52 -6.61 26.37
CA ALA A 61 -1.54 -5.86 27.62
C ALA A 61 -0.17 -5.22 27.94
N LEU A 62 -0.20 -3.97 28.43
CA LEU A 62 0.96 -3.19 28.85
C LEU A 62 1.19 -3.23 30.37
N ARG A 63 0.32 -3.94 31.09
CA ARG A 63 0.42 -4.26 32.51
C ARG A 63 0.07 -5.73 32.71
N ARG A 64 0.59 -6.35 33.76
CA ARG A 64 0.28 -7.73 34.12
C ARG A 64 -0.20 -7.83 35.56
N VAL A 65 -1.08 -8.76 35.86
CA VAL A 65 -1.57 -8.99 37.22
C VAL A 65 -0.82 -10.18 37.82
N CYS A 66 -0.34 -10.02 39.05
CA CYS A 66 0.32 -11.11 39.75
C CYS A 66 -0.70 -12.23 40.05
N PRO A 67 -0.44 -13.49 39.64
CA PRO A 67 -1.37 -14.58 39.90
C PRO A 67 -1.47 -14.94 41.39
N ARG A 68 -0.45 -14.60 42.19
CA ARG A 68 -0.39 -14.93 43.62
C ARG A 68 -1.10 -13.92 44.52
N CYS A 69 -0.93 -12.62 44.24
CA CYS A 69 -1.40 -11.55 45.13
C CYS A 69 -2.27 -10.50 44.43
N GLN A 70 -2.56 -10.69 43.14
CA GLN A 70 -3.39 -9.80 42.31
C GLN A 70 -2.88 -8.36 42.17
N THR A 71 -1.68 -8.04 42.67
CA THR A 71 -1.04 -6.75 42.43
C THR A 71 -0.82 -6.54 40.93
N VAL A 72 -1.12 -5.34 40.44
CA VAL A 72 -0.79 -4.93 39.07
C VAL A 72 0.69 -4.59 39.00
N ASN A 73 1.39 -5.12 38.01
CA ASN A 73 2.83 -4.97 37.82
C ASN A 73 3.12 -4.45 36.40
N PRO A 74 4.27 -3.78 36.20
CA PRO A 74 4.72 -3.42 34.87
C PRO A 74 4.91 -4.66 34.00
N ILE A 75 4.61 -4.55 32.70
CA ILE A 75 4.79 -5.67 31.77
C ILE A 75 6.26 -6.04 31.50
N LYS A 76 7.24 -5.35 32.10
CA LYS A 76 8.67 -5.72 32.06
C LYS A 76 9.22 -6.17 33.40
N ALA A 77 8.40 -6.18 34.46
CA ALA A 77 8.87 -6.57 35.78
C ALA A 77 9.31 -8.04 35.78
N ALA A 78 10.49 -8.31 36.36
CA ALA A 78 11.00 -9.66 36.55
C ALA A 78 10.32 -10.35 37.74
N VAL A 79 9.95 -9.58 38.76
CA VAL A 79 9.30 -10.07 39.97
C VAL A 79 8.09 -9.21 40.33
N CYS A 80 7.16 -9.75 41.11
CA CYS A 80 6.05 -8.99 41.64
C CYS A 80 6.54 -8.01 42.71
N VAL A 81 6.12 -6.74 42.59
CA VAL A 81 6.48 -5.66 43.53
C VAL A 81 6.00 -5.92 44.96
N SER A 82 4.91 -6.66 45.14
CA SER A 82 4.31 -6.91 46.47
C SER A 82 4.80 -8.23 47.08
N CYS A 83 4.70 -9.34 46.35
CA CYS A 83 4.97 -10.67 46.90
C CYS A 83 6.27 -11.32 46.41
N SER A 84 7.08 -10.59 45.62
CA SER A 84 8.36 -11.05 45.06
C SER A 84 8.29 -12.33 44.21
N LEU A 85 7.09 -12.71 43.73
CA LEU A 85 6.94 -13.83 42.80
C LEU A 85 7.67 -13.53 41.49
N ALA A 86 8.57 -14.40 41.06
CA ALA A 86 9.20 -14.31 39.74
C ALA A 86 8.16 -14.52 38.63
N PHE A 87 8.20 -13.66 37.63
CA PHE A 87 7.41 -13.80 36.42
C PHE A 87 8.19 -14.57 35.34
N ASP A 88 7.47 -15.18 34.41
CA ASP A 88 8.08 -15.88 33.28
C ASP A 88 8.65 -14.90 32.25
N THR A 89 9.91 -14.52 32.43
CA THR A 89 10.65 -13.66 31.50
C THR A 89 10.87 -14.31 30.14
N ILE A 90 10.96 -15.64 30.06
CA ILE A 90 11.17 -16.37 28.82
C ILE A 90 9.92 -16.26 27.94
N GLY A 91 8.74 -16.48 28.52
CA GLY A 91 7.46 -16.28 27.83
C GLY A 91 7.32 -14.87 27.25
N HIS A 92 7.81 -13.83 27.95
CA HIS A 92 7.81 -12.46 27.43
C HIS A 92 8.74 -12.26 26.22
N ILE A 93 9.93 -12.85 26.23
CA ILE A 93 10.88 -12.75 25.12
C ILE A 93 10.35 -13.52 23.90
N ALA A 94 9.84 -14.74 24.10
CA ALA A 94 9.27 -15.56 23.04
C ALA A 94 8.09 -14.84 22.34
N ALA A 95 7.19 -14.24 23.11
CA ALA A 95 6.08 -13.45 22.60
C ALA A 95 6.51 -12.22 21.76
N ARG A 96 7.62 -11.56 22.15
CA ARG A 96 8.18 -10.43 21.39
C ARG A 96 8.76 -10.93 20.06
N GLU A 97 9.47 -12.05 20.07
CA GLU A 97 10.10 -12.60 18.87
C GLU A 97 9.06 -13.10 17.86
N GLU A 98 8.02 -13.80 18.32
CA GLU A 98 6.91 -14.24 17.47
C GLU A 98 6.26 -13.06 16.73
N LEU A 99 5.97 -11.97 17.44
CA LEU A 99 5.37 -10.78 16.82
C LEU A 99 6.30 -10.11 15.81
N ARG A 100 7.59 -10.00 16.11
CA ARG A 100 8.59 -9.49 15.16
C ARG A 100 8.69 -10.35 13.91
N HIS A 101 8.60 -11.66 14.07
CA HIS A 101 8.62 -12.59 12.96
C HIS A 101 7.39 -12.42 12.07
N THR A 102 6.20 -12.28 12.66
CA THR A 102 4.98 -11.99 11.90
C THR A 102 5.03 -10.63 11.19
N ASP A 103 5.50 -9.57 11.86
CA ASP A 103 5.62 -8.23 11.28
C ASP A 103 6.57 -8.22 10.07
N ARG A 104 7.72 -8.91 10.18
CA ARG A 104 8.67 -9.06 9.07
C ARG A 104 8.02 -9.71 7.85
N PHE A 105 7.27 -10.80 8.04
CA PHE A 105 6.60 -11.47 6.94
C PHE A 105 5.50 -10.63 6.31
N SER A 106 4.68 -9.95 7.12
CA SER A 106 3.63 -9.06 6.61
C SER A 106 4.23 -7.91 5.79
N ARG A 107 5.33 -7.31 6.23
CA ARG A 107 6.05 -6.28 5.48
C ARG A 107 6.58 -6.79 4.14
N MET A 108 7.26 -7.94 4.15
CA MET A 108 7.79 -8.56 2.95
C MET A 108 6.68 -8.89 1.94
N ALA A 109 5.55 -9.42 2.41
CA ALA A 109 4.38 -9.68 1.55
C ALA A 109 3.80 -8.39 0.95
N GLY A 110 3.73 -7.32 1.75
CA GLY A 110 3.34 -5.99 1.28
C GLY A 110 4.27 -5.44 0.20
N GLU A 111 5.59 -5.54 0.41
CA GLU A 111 6.60 -5.10 -0.56
C GLU A 111 6.51 -5.87 -1.88
N ILE A 112 6.44 -7.21 -1.82
CA ILE A 112 6.32 -8.06 -3.03
C ILE A 112 5.04 -7.75 -3.80
N SER A 113 3.90 -7.63 -3.10
CA SER A 113 2.63 -7.30 -3.76
C SER A 113 2.66 -5.91 -4.41
N GLY A 114 3.28 -4.94 -3.75
CA GLY A 114 3.49 -3.59 -4.29
C GLY A 114 4.35 -3.58 -5.55
N VAL A 115 5.48 -4.30 -5.55
CA VAL A 115 6.35 -4.44 -6.73
C VAL A 115 5.61 -5.11 -7.88
N LYS A 116 4.91 -6.22 -7.60
CA LYS A 116 4.13 -6.94 -8.63
C LYS A 116 3.06 -6.06 -9.26
N ALA A 117 2.33 -5.29 -8.46
CA ALA A 117 1.33 -4.35 -8.97
C ALA A 117 1.97 -3.25 -9.84
N ALA A 118 3.12 -2.71 -9.42
CA ALA A 118 3.87 -1.73 -10.20
C ALA A 118 4.35 -2.30 -11.54
N GLU A 119 4.98 -3.49 -11.54
CA GLU A 119 5.44 -4.16 -12.76
C GLU A 119 4.28 -4.50 -13.71
N GLN A 120 3.14 -4.95 -13.18
CA GLN A 120 1.95 -5.21 -13.99
C GLN A 120 1.43 -3.93 -14.65
N SER A 121 1.35 -2.81 -13.92
CA SER A 121 0.93 -1.53 -14.50
C SER A 121 1.88 -1.06 -15.61
N GLN A 122 3.19 -1.20 -15.41
CA GLN A 122 4.19 -0.83 -16.40
C GLN A 122 4.16 -1.76 -17.63
N SER A 123 3.90 -3.05 -17.42
CA SER A 123 3.69 -4.00 -18.50
C SER A 123 2.45 -3.63 -19.33
N GLN A 124 1.35 -3.28 -18.66
CA GLN A 124 0.11 -2.89 -19.31
C GLN A 124 0.26 -1.59 -20.11
N GLN A 125 0.95 -0.59 -19.57
CA GLN A 125 1.29 0.64 -20.30
C GLN A 125 2.09 0.36 -21.58
N ARG A 126 3.07 -0.56 -21.53
CA ARG A 126 3.84 -0.96 -22.71
C ARG A 126 2.95 -1.63 -23.76
N MET A 127 2.03 -2.49 -23.33
CA MET A 127 1.07 -3.13 -24.22
C MET A 127 0.12 -2.12 -24.88
N ASP A 128 -0.39 -1.15 -24.11
CA ASP A 128 -1.27 -0.10 -24.63
C ASP A 128 -0.55 0.78 -25.66
N GLN A 129 0.72 1.12 -25.41
CA GLN A 129 1.56 1.83 -26.38
C GLN A 129 1.73 1.03 -27.67
N MET A 130 2.04 -0.28 -27.58
CA MET A 130 2.16 -1.13 -28.75
C MET A 130 0.83 -1.23 -29.52
N TRP A 131 -0.29 -1.36 -28.82
CA TRP A 131 -1.61 -1.42 -29.44
C TRP A 131 -1.98 -0.13 -30.15
N ALA A 132 -1.66 1.03 -29.57
CA ALA A 132 -1.88 2.32 -30.19
C ALA A 132 -1.10 2.48 -31.52
N VAL A 133 0.13 1.97 -31.57
CA VAL A 133 0.94 1.95 -32.81
C VAL A 133 0.28 1.05 -33.87
N GLU A 134 -0.14 -0.15 -33.50
CA GLU A 134 -0.79 -1.09 -34.43
C GLU A 134 -2.13 -0.56 -34.95
N GLN A 135 -2.92 0.10 -34.10
CA GLN A 135 -4.17 0.76 -34.52
C GLN A 135 -3.92 1.84 -35.57
N ARG A 136 -2.90 2.69 -35.38
CA ARG A 136 -2.51 3.71 -36.37
C ARG A 136 -2.10 3.08 -37.69
N ARG A 137 -1.30 2.01 -37.65
CA ARG A 137 -0.88 1.25 -38.84
C ARG A 137 -2.09 0.69 -39.60
N ARG A 138 -3.03 0.06 -38.89
CA ARG A 138 -4.26 -0.49 -39.50
C ARG A 138 -5.14 0.60 -40.12
N ALA A 139 -5.31 1.74 -39.45
CA ALA A 139 -6.06 2.87 -39.99
C ALA A 139 -5.43 3.44 -41.27
N ALA A 140 -4.10 3.60 -41.28
CA ALA A 140 -3.37 4.07 -42.46
C ALA A 140 -3.51 3.11 -43.65
N LEU A 141 -3.38 1.80 -43.42
CA LEU A 141 -3.59 0.78 -44.46
C LEU A 141 -5.03 0.77 -44.98
N ALA A 142 -6.03 0.96 -44.10
CA ALA A 142 -7.43 1.05 -44.50
C ALA A 142 -7.69 2.28 -45.38
N GLN A 143 -7.15 3.44 -45.01
CA GLN A 143 -7.22 4.65 -45.84
C GLN A 143 -6.57 4.44 -47.20
N GLN A 144 -5.38 3.82 -47.24
CA GLN A 144 -4.69 3.55 -48.50
C GLN A 144 -5.51 2.64 -49.43
N ARG A 145 -6.13 1.57 -48.88
CA ARG A 145 -7.02 0.69 -49.66
C ARG A 145 -8.24 1.43 -50.20
N GLN A 146 -8.85 2.33 -49.42
CA GLN A 146 -9.97 3.14 -49.88
C GLN A 146 -9.57 4.05 -51.04
N VAL A 147 -8.42 4.72 -50.94
CA VAL A 147 -7.89 5.57 -52.02
C VAL A 147 -7.58 4.75 -53.27
N GLN A 148 -6.92 3.60 -53.12
CA GLN A 148 -6.64 2.69 -54.25
C GLN A 148 -7.93 2.24 -54.94
N HIS A 149 -8.93 1.81 -54.19
CA HIS A 149 -10.21 1.38 -54.75
C HIS A 149 -10.92 2.51 -55.51
N GLN A 150 -10.91 3.74 -54.99
CA GLN A 150 -11.44 4.90 -55.70
C GLN A 150 -10.68 5.19 -57.01
N GLN A 151 -9.36 5.04 -57.01
CA GLN A 151 -8.55 5.21 -58.22
C GLN A 151 -8.88 4.15 -59.27
N GLU A 152 -8.99 2.88 -58.87
CA GLU A 152 -9.38 1.78 -59.76
C GLU A 152 -10.76 2.02 -60.38
N LEU A 153 -11.74 2.44 -59.59
CA LEU A 153 -13.07 2.77 -60.10
C LEU A 153 -13.03 3.96 -61.09
N ARG A 154 -12.27 5.02 -60.78
CA ARG A 154 -12.12 6.17 -61.69
C ARG A 154 -11.49 5.77 -63.02
N LEU A 155 -10.44 4.94 -62.99
CA LEU A 155 -9.78 4.44 -64.20
C LEU A 155 -10.71 3.54 -65.01
N MET A 156 -11.43 2.63 -64.35
CA MET A 156 -12.42 1.77 -64.99
C MET A 156 -13.52 2.59 -65.68
N TYR A 157 -14.09 3.58 -64.99
CA TYR A 157 -15.12 4.47 -65.58
C TYR A 157 -14.58 5.31 -66.73
N ALA A 158 -13.37 5.89 -66.61
CA ALA A 158 -12.77 6.66 -67.69
C ALA A 158 -12.54 5.80 -68.95
N ALA A 159 -12.06 4.55 -68.78
CA ALA A 159 -11.89 3.62 -69.89
C ALA A 159 -13.22 3.27 -70.57
N LEU A 160 -14.28 3.02 -69.79
CA LEU A 160 -15.62 2.76 -70.33
C LEU A 160 -16.18 3.95 -71.13
N VAL A 161 -16.00 5.19 -70.63
CA VAL A 161 -16.44 6.41 -71.33
C VAL A 161 -15.68 6.61 -72.64
N LEU A 162 -14.34 6.45 -72.62
CA LEU A 162 -13.53 6.56 -73.84
C LEU A 162 -13.95 5.52 -74.90
N LEU A 163 -14.22 4.29 -74.49
CA LEU A 163 -14.66 3.23 -75.38
C LEU A 163 -16.05 3.54 -75.97
N ALA A 164 -16.98 4.04 -75.15
CA ALA A 164 -18.32 4.46 -75.62
C ALA A 164 -18.24 5.61 -76.62
N LEU A 165 -17.40 6.62 -76.37
CA LEU A 165 -17.16 7.73 -77.29
C LEU A 165 -16.57 7.22 -78.61
N ALA A 166 -15.58 6.33 -78.56
CA ALA A 166 -15.00 5.73 -79.76
C ALA A 166 -16.07 4.98 -80.58
N VAL A 167 -16.90 4.15 -79.95
CA VAL A 167 -18.01 3.46 -80.63
C VAL A 167 -19.01 4.45 -81.24
N ALA A 168 -19.41 5.49 -80.50
CA ALA A 168 -20.31 6.52 -81.00
C ALA A 168 -19.73 7.26 -82.22
N THR A 169 -18.44 7.61 -82.20
CA THR A 169 -17.79 8.24 -83.36
C THR A 169 -17.79 7.34 -84.58
N VAL A 170 -17.52 6.04 -84.43
CA VAL A 170 -17.58 5.07 -85.52
C VAL A 170 -19.00 4.96 -86.10
N VAL A 171 -20.02 4.92 -85.24
CA VAL A 171 -21.43 4.89 -85.68
C VAL A 171 -21.82 6.16 -86.44
N VAL A 172 -21.43 7.34 -85.94
CA VAL A 172 -21.71 8.62 -86.63
C VAL A 172 -21.04 8.66 -88.01
N ILE A 173 -19.77 8.25 -88.10
CA ILE A 173 -19.04 8.17 -89.38
C ILE A 173 -19.76 7.23 -90.35
N ALA A 174 -20.18 6.03 -89.88
CA ALA A 174 -20.92 5.08 -90.69
C ALA A 174 -22.26 5.65 -91.20
N LEU A 175 -23.02 6.33 -90.32
CA LEU A 175 -24.29 6.97 -90.69
C LEU A 175 -24.12 8.12 -91.68
N LEU A 176 -23.05 8.92 -91.56
CA LEU A 176 -22.72 9.98 -92.50
C LEU A 176 -22.33 9.39 -93.87
N SER A 177 -21.55 8.32 -93.89
CA SER A 177 -21.15 7.64 -95.14
C SER A 177 -22.29 6.94 -95.88
N ALA A 178 -23.37 6.55 -95.18
CA ALA A 178 -24.53 5.90 -95.78
C ALA A 178 -25.57 6.89 -96.38
N ARG A 179 -25.41 8.20 -96.11
CA ARG A 179 -26.33 9.26 -96.54
C ARG A 179 -25.84 10.08 -97.74
N GLY A 180 -24.58 9.94 -98.13
CA GLY A 180 -23.99 10.54 -99.33
C GLY A 180 -23.90 9.53 -100.45
#